data_AF-A0A526XMZ8-F1
#
_entry.id   AF-A0A526XMZ8-F1
#
_cell.length_a   1.000
_cell.length_b   1.000
_cell.length_c   1.000
_cell.angle_alpha   90.00
_cell.angle_beta   90.00
_cell.angle_gamma   90.00
#
_symmetry.space_group_name_H-M   'P 1'
#
loop_
_entity.id
_entity.type
_entity.pdbx_description
1 polymer ?
#
loop_
_entity_poly.entity_id
_entity_poly.type
_entity_poly.pdbx_seq_one_letter_code
_entity_poly.pdbx_strand_id
1 'polypeptide(L)' 'VGRIVAAEGRLDAAVANAGISFTAPLEETAADNWDNVMQVNLRGVYLLARATAPWLMKSDRGAFVATASELGTVGQVGL' A
#
# COMPACT_ATOMS: atom_id res chain seq x y z
N VAL A 1 -10.63 9.23 4.16
CA VAL A 1 -11.64 8.99 3.11
C VAL A 1 -12.90 9.84 3.30
N GLY A 2 -13.66 9.68 4.39
CA GLY A 2 -14.93 10.42 4.58
C GLY A 2 -14.84 11.95 4.43
N ARG A 3 -13.79 12.59 4.97
CA ARG A 3 -13.57 14.04 4.78
C ARG A 3 -13.37 14.45 3.31
N ILE A 4 -12.60 13.66 2.55
CA ILE A 4 -12.35 13.92 1.12
C ILE A 4 -13.65 13.78 0.34
N VAL A 5 -14.38 12.69 0.57
CA VAL A 5 -15.67 12.45 -0.09
C VAL A 5 -16.70 13.54 0.25
N ALA A 6 -16.72 14.02 1.49
CA ALA A 6 -17.62 15.10 1.89
C ALA A 6 -17.28 16.44 1.22
N ALA A 7 -16.00 16.72 0.99
CA ALA A 7 -15.54 17.95 0.33
C ALA A 7 -15.73 17.89 -1.20
N GLU A 8 -15.38 16.77 -1.82
CA GLU A 8 -15.30 16.63 -3.29
C GLU A 8 -16.54 15.96 -3.90
N GLY A 9 -17.41 15.35 -3.09
CA GLY A 9 -18.60 14.62 -3.53
C GLY A 9 -18.34 13.28 -4.22
N ARG A 10 -17.09 12.97 -4.57
CA ARG A 10 -16.68 11.77 -5.31
C ARG A 10 -15.28 11.30 -4.91
N LEU A 11 -14.96 10.06 -5.27
CA LEU A 11 -13.60 9.51 -5.22
C LEU A 11 -13.42 8.61 -6.44
N ASP A 12 -12.54 9.01 -7.36
CA ASP A 12 -12.30 8.27 -8.61
C ASP A 12 -11.01 7.48 -8.59
N ALA A 13 -10.03 7.93 -7.81
CA ALA A 13 -8.73 7.31 -7.77
C ALA A 13 -8.20 7.26 -6.35
N ALA A 14 -7.56 6.14 -6.02
CA ALA A 14 -6.72 6.02 -4.84
C ALA A 14 -5.39 5.40 -5.25
N VAL A 15 -4.29 5.99 -4.77
CA VAL A 15 -2.94 5.50 -5.01
C VAL A 15 -2.31 5.12 -3.67
N ALA A 16 -2.08 3.83 -3.47
CA ALA A 16 -1.34 3.32 -2.33
C ALA A 16 0.16 3.38 -2.63
N ASN A 17 0.77 4.54 -2.36
CA ASN A 17 2.18 4.81 -2.64
C ASN A 17 3.07 4.85 -1.39
N ALA A 18 2.49 4.95 -0.19
CA ALA A 18 3.29 4.97 1.03
C ALA A 18 4.07 3.66 1.18
N GLY A 19 5.38 3.77 1.38
CA GLY A 19 6.28 2.64 1.52
C GLY A 19 7.54 3.01 2.31
N ILE A 20 8.09 2.04 3.01
CA ILE A 20 9.41 2.12 3.66
C ILE A 20 10.28 0.97 3.20
N SER A 21 11.58 1.06 3.46
CA SER A 21 12.54 0.02 3.10
C SER A 21 13.47 -0.25 4.27
N PHE A 22 13.79 -1.52 4.44
CA PHE A 22 14.79 -2.01 5.37
C PHE A 22 15.60 -3.08 4.65
N THR A 23 16.92 -3.06 4.84
CA THR A 23 17.83 -4.00 4.19
C THR A 23 18.85 -4.46 5.22
N ALA A 24 18.92 -5.77 5.41
CA ALA A 24 19.92 -6.48 6.18
C ALA A 24 19.94 -7.92 5.66
N PRO A 25 21.01 -8.70 5.95
CA PRO A 25 20.94 -10.15 5.81
C PRO A 25 19.73 -10.73 6.54
N LEU A 26 19.20 -11.85 6.06
CA LEU A 26 17.99 -12.47 6.59
C LEU A 26 18.17 -12.86 8.06
N GLU A 27 19.32 -13.43 8.41
CA GLU A 27 19.66 -13.83 9.77
C GLU A 27 19.85 -12.64 10.73
N GLU A 28 20.09 -11.44 10.20
CA GLU A 28 20.21 -10.20 10.96
C GLU A 28 18.89 -9.40 11.01
N THR A 29 17.87 -9.83 10.26
CA THR A 29 16.59 -9.14 10.20
C THR A 29 15.74 -9.47 11.42
N ALA A 30 15.71 -8.55 12.38
CA ALA A 30 14.80 -8.63 13.52
C ALA A 30 13.33 -8.64 13.05
N ALA A 31 12.49 -9.42 13.74
CA ALA A 31 11.06 -9.54 13.44
C ALA A 31 10.36 -8.17 13.40
N ASP A 32 10.71 -7.26 14.32
CA ASP A 32 10.12 -5.92 14.37
C ASP A 32 10.44 -5.08 13.11
N ASN A 33 11.62 -5.26 12.50
CA ASN A 33 11.98 -4.57 11.26
C ASN A 33 11.16 -5.11 10.09
N TRP A 34 11.03 -6.43 10.00
CA TRP A 34 10.16 -7.08 9.02
C TRP A 34 8.72 -6.61 9.17
N ASP A 35 8.19 -6.68 10.39
CA ASP A 35 6.81 -6.29 10.67
C ASP A 35 6.57 -4.83 10.33
N ASN A 36 7.50 -3.92 10.65
CA ASN A 36 7.37 -2.51 10.31
C ASN A 36 7.23 -2.30 8.80
N VAL A 37 8.08 -2.93 7.98
CA VAL A 37 7.96 -2.89 6.51
C VAL A 37 6.63 -3.46 6.04
N MET A 38 6.20 -4.60 6.58
CA MET A 38 4.94 -5.24 6.21
C MET A 38 3.70 -4.45 6.64
N GLN A 39 3.75 -3.76 7.78
CA GLN A 39 2.68 -2.89 8.26
C GLN A 39 2.43 -1.74 7.26
N VAL A 40 3.48 -1.14 6.72
CA VAL A 40 3.35 -0.03 5.76
C VAL A 40 3.06 -0.56 4.36
N ASN A 41 3.92 -1.42 3.83
CA ASN A 41 3.97 -1.74 2.41
C ASN A 41 2.90 -2.75 1.96
N LEU A 42 2.36 -3.56 2.89
CA LEU A 42 1.32 -4.54 2.55
C LEU A 42 0.02 -4.29 3.31
N ARG A 43 0.07 -4.23 4.65
CA ARG A 43 -1.14 -4.02 5.45
C ARG A 43 -1.74 -2.64 5.20
N GLY A 44 -0.92 -1.60 5.11
CA GLY A 44 -1.35 -0.23 4.79
C GLY A 44 -2.07 -0.16 3.44
N VAL A 45 -1.54 -0.82 2.41
CA VAL A 45 -2.16 -0.93 1.09
C VAL A 45 -3.54 -1.59 1.18
N TYR A 46 -3.65 -2.73 1.87
CA TYR A 46 -4.93 -3.41 2.08
C TYR A 46 -5.94 -2.53 2.82
N LEU A 47 -5.52 -1.85 3.89
CA LEU A 47 -6.39 -0.98 4.67
C LEU A 47 -6.90 0.19 3.84
N LEU A 48 -6.06 0.79 2.99
CA LEU A 48 -6.48 1.85 2.07
C LEU A 48 -7.44 1.32 1.00
N ALA A 49 -7.16 0.17 0.41
CA ALA A 49 -8.06 -0.48 -0.55
C ALA A 49 -9.44 -0.72 0.07
N ARG A 50 -9.50 -1.33 1.25
CA ARG A 50 -10.75 -1.58 1.98
C ARG A 50 -11.50 -0.29 2.29
N ALA A 51 -10.80 0.76 2.71
CA ALA A 51 -11.42 2.03 3.06
C ALA A 51 -11.95 2.82 1.85
N THR A 52 -11.35 2.64 0.67
CA THR A 52 -11.68 3.38 -0.55
C THR A 52 -12.61 2.62 -1.49
N ALA A 53 -12.61 1.28 -1.46
CA ALA A 53 -13.39 0.44 -2.37
C ALA A 53 -14.88 0.81 -2.47
N PRO A 54 -15.64 1.05 -1.37
CA PRO A 54 -17.06 1.40 -1.48
C PRO A 54 -17.33 2.72 -2.23
N TRP A 55 -16.34 3.60 -2.32
CA TRP A 55 -16.44 4.89 -3.01
C TRP A 55 -15.96 4.79 -4.45
N LEU A 56 -14.85 4.09 -4.68
CA LEU A 56 -14.34 3.82 -6.02
C LEU A 56 -15.38 3.03 -6.85
N MET A 57 -16.07 2.06 -6.25
CA MET A 57 -17.13 1.30 -6.93
C MET A 57 -18.38 2.13 -7.29
N LYS A 58 -18.57 3.31 -6.68
CA LYS A 58 -19.65 4.24 -7.05
C LYS A 58 -19.25 5.18 -8.19
N SER A 59 -17.95 5.33 -8.43
CA SER A 59 -17.44 6.13 -9.54
C SER A 59 -17.49 5.34 -10.83
N ASP A 60 -17.88 5.99 -11.92
CA ASP A 60 -17.80 5.46 -13.29
C ASP A 60 -16.34 5.29 -13.77
N ARG A 61 -15.39 5.87 -13.04
CA ARG A 61 -13.96 5.93 -13.36
C ARG A 61 -13.08 5.43 -12.21
N GLY A 62 -13.66 4.63 -11.30
CA GLY A 62 -12.98 4.11 -10.13
C GLY A 62 -11.69 3.34 -10.45
N ALA A 63 -10.57 3.77 -9.90
CA ALA A 63 -9.26 3.14 -10.04
C ALA A 63 -8.53 3.04 -8.69
N PHE A 64 -7.91 1.89 -8.44
CA PHE A 64 -7.00 1.69 -7.33
C PHE A 64 -5.63 1.28 -7.88
N VAL A 65 -4.59 2.04 -7.55
CA VAL A 65 -3.22 1.75 -7.97
C VAL A 65 -2.37 1.51 -6.73
N ALA A 66 -1.64 0.41 -6.70
CA ALA A 66 -0.65 0.13 -5.66
C ALA A 66 0.75 0.25 -6.25
N THR A 67 1.62 1.00 -5.60
CA THR A 67 3.04 1.03 -5.95
C THR A 67 3.70 -0.23 -5.42
N ALA A 68 4.15 -1.09 -6.33
CA ALA A 68 4.95 -2.28 -6.04
C ALA A 68 6.44 -2.01 -6.35
N SER A 69 7.24 -3.06 -6.46
CA SER A 69 8.65 -3.00 -6.87
C SER A 69 8.99 -4.21 -7.72
N GLU A 70 9.99 -4.07 -8.59
CA GLU A 70 10.60 -5.19 -9.30
C GLU A 70 11.13 -6.25 -8.34
N LEU A 71 11.63 -5.84 -7.16
CA LEU A 71 12.12 -6.76 -6.12
C LEU A 71 11.02 -7.67 -5.58
N GLY A 72 9.75 -7.26 -5.66
CA GLY A 72 8.62 -8.14 -5.35
C GLY A 72 8.42 -9.27 -6.38
N THR A 73 9.07 -9.18 -7.54
CA THR A 73 9.01 -10.16 -8.63
C THR A 73 10.29 -10.98 -8.76
N VAL A 74 11.46 -10.33 -8.62
CA VAL A 74 12.76 -10.96 -8.86
C VAL A 74 13.59 -11.21 -7.60
N GLY A 75 13.20 -10.64 -6.46
CA GLY A 75 13.99 -10.66 -5.23
C GLY A 75 15.26 -9.80 -5.33
N GLN A 76 16.05 -9.79 -4.25
CA GLN A 76 17.35 -9.13 -4.20
C GLN A 76 18.43 -10.16 -3.85
N VAL A 77 19.59 -10.07 -4.52
CA VAL A 77 20.75 -10.92 -4.20
C VAL A 77 21.34 -10.48 -2.86
N GLY A 78 21.70 -11.45 -2.02
CA GLY A 78 22.29 -11.21 -0.70
C GLY A 78 21.30 -11.31 0.46
N LEU A 79 20.47 -12.36 0.45
CA LEU A 79 19.91 -12.91 1.70
C LEU A 79 21.00 -12.98 2.76
#